data_AF-A0A0W8D5K1-F1
#
_entry.id   AF-A0A0W8D5K1-F1
#
_cell.length_a   1.000
_cell.length_b   1.000
_cell.length_c   1.000
_cell.angle_alpha   90.00
_cell.angle_beta   90.00
_cell.angle_gamma   90.00
#
_symmetry.space_group_name_H-M   'P 1'
#
loop_
_entity.id
_entity.type
_entity.pdbx_description
1 polymer ?
#
loop_
_entity_poly.entity_id
_entity_poly.type
_entity_poly.pdbx_seq_one_letter_code
_entity_poly.pdbx_strand_id
1 'polypeptide(L)'
;MSGTATASAKVLVRIPWTFRMFFGILSDCFPIWGYRRRPYMVFGWIFATICLLLMVIFPTGDPYYGDPDLAYVAAANLTDDQLALINEDAPDAGTKFILLMIFANLGMTMAIAASDGVVIELAQREPAETRGSALTMMQVFKQVMSIFSSAMVGFGLNGEDFGGSFSGSMGVSAISAVCAAAALIATVSSWFFVAETKEPARSFREYVGLLFDLVQHRVVYQLIAFRFFYFVFSLMSVTAVSPIESLWAKVEPVNDAISSILAAIISAGSLYVIKRYGLTWNWRTIVVITQLSVVFVDCFPTFFTIWDVYRSQWMWLGPPLLEEVPSTISKIVSQYATIEIVEGGNEAAVFGLITTCQTIASPFSTVIYKNIDAHFDIGKAYLQVDDTYVRNQVTYCYLIAYAFQICSVAWVFLLPRQKAETLELKRTGGKSKWAGIITIVIFTFCFVWSIMTNLMTIFPSTSCLKIAGGTGC
;
A
#
# COMPACT_ATOMS: atom_id res chain seq x y z
N MET A 1 -9.23 -16.96 9.08
CA MET A 1 -7.77 -16.78 8.94
C MET A 1 -7.19 -16.17 10.21
N SER A 2 -5.95 -16.51 10.58
CA SER A 2 -5.24 -15.81 11.66
C SER A 2 -4.90 -14.37 11.25
N GLY A 3 -4.75 -13.46 12.22
CA GLY A 3 -4.33 -12.07 11.93
C GLY A 3 -3.00 -11.99 11.15
N THR A 4 -2.11 -12.96 11.37
CA THR A 4 -0.83 -13.08 10.64
C THR A 4 -1.02 -13.43 9.17
N ALA A 5 -1.94 -14.35 8.84
CA ALA A 5 -2.25 -14.75 7.47
C ALA A 5 -2.92 -13.62 6.68
N THR A 6 -3.88 -12.92 7.28
CA THR A 6 -4.53 -11.76 6.67
C THR A 6 -3.51 -10.65 6.37
N ALA A 7 -2.59 -10.38 7.30
CA ALA A 7 -1.52 -9.41 7.09
C ALA A 7 -0.60 -9.82 5.93
N SER A 8 -0.24 -11.11 5.83
CA SER A 8 0.59 -11.62 4.73
C SER A 8 -0.12 -11.54 3.37
N ALA A 9 -1.40 -11.90 3.29
CA ALA A 9 -2.19 -11.81 2.05
C ALA A 9 -2.31 -10.36 1.52
N LYS A 10 -2.49 -9.38 2.43
CA LYS A 10 -2.50 -7.95 2.08
C LYS A 10 -1.18 -7.50 1.45
N VAL A 11 -0.04 -7.98 1.95
CA VAL A 11 1.29 -7.67 1.40
C VAL A 11 1.47 -8.34 0.04
N LEU A 12 0.98 -9.57 -0.11
CA LEU A 12 1.13 -10.38 -1.31
C LEU A 12 0.48 -9.75 -2.55
N VAL A 13 -0.76 -9.26 -2.41
CA VAL A 13 -1.47 -8.57 -3.50
C VAL A 13 -0.77 -7.25 -3.89
N ARG A 14 0.04 -6.68 -3.00
CA ARG A 14 0.81 -5.45 -3.26
C ARG A 14 2.17 -5.69 -3.92
N ILE A 15 2.67 -6.93 -4.01
CA ILE A 15 3.96 -7.24 -4.67
C ILE A 15 4.09 -6.59 -6.04
N PRO A 16 3.08 -6.64 -6.94
CA PRO A 16 3.27 -6.11 -8.28
C PRO A 16 3.71 -4.64 -8.31
N TRP A 17 3.35 -3.85 -7.29
CA TRP A 17 3.74 -2.45 -7.15
C TRP A 17 5.25 -2.25 -6.97
N THR A 18 6.02 -3.28 -6.59
CA THR A 18 7.49 -3.22 -6.54
C THR A 18 8.11 -3.26 -7.94
N PHE A 19 7.36 -3.69 -8.96
CA PHE A 19 7.83 -3.76 -10.34
C PHE A 19 7.70 -2.43 -11.12
N ARG A 20 7.18 -1.37 -10.50
CA ARG A 20 6.97 -0.06 -11.16
C ARG A 20 8.21 0.49 -11.84
N MET A 21 9.36 0.40 -11.17
CA MET A 21 10.63 0.84 -11.76
C MET A 21 10.92 0.10 -13.07
N PHE A 22 10.75 -1.22 -13.09
CA PHE A 22 11.02 -2.04 -14.28
C PHE A 22 10.06 -1.72 -15.43
N PHE A 23 8.77 -1.52 -15.15
CA PHE A 23 7.82 -1.07 -16.17
C PHE A 23 8.11 0.36 -16.67
N GLY A 24 8.61 1.23 -15.79
CA GLY A 24 9.12 2.55 -16.17
C GLY A 24 10.31 2.45 -17.13
N ILE A 25 11.30 1.62 -16.81
CA ILE A 25 12.47 1.36 -17.68
C ILE A 25 12.02 0.79 -19.03
N LEU A 26 11.12 -0.20 -19.00
CA LEU A 26 10.63 -0.88 -20.20
C LEU A 26 9.94 0.12 -21.15
N SER A 27 9.05 0.95 -20.61
CA SER A 27 8.34 1.99 -21.38
C SER A 27 9.23 3.16 -21.80
N ASP A 28 10.30 3.46 -21.06
CA ASP A 28 11.30 4.48 -21.46
C ASP A 28 12.24 4.02 -22.58
N CYS A 29 12.59 2.73 -22.63
CA CYS A 29 13.60 2.23 -23.56
C CYS A 29 13.02 1.67 -24.87
N PHE A 30 11.85 1.00 -24.80
CA PHE A 30 11.35 0.15 -25.88
C PHE A 30 10.00 0.66 -26.41
N PRO A 31 9.94 1.75 -27.19
CA PRO A 31 8.69 2.22 -27.77
C PRO A 31 8.09 1.17 -28.71
N ILE A 32 6.79 0.89 -28.55
CA ILE A 32 6.05 -0.04 -29.40
C ILE A 32 5.33 0.80 -30.48
N TRP A 33 5.61 0.51 -31.75
CA TRP A 33 5.16 1.32 -32.89
C TRP A 33 5.54 2.82 -32.81
N GLY A 34 6.63 3.12 -32.10
CA GLY A 34 7.11 4.48 -31.85
C GLY A 34 6.47 5.18 -30.65
N TYR A 35 5.52 4.56 -29.95
CA TYR A 35 4.91 5.12 -28.74
C TYR A 35 5.55 4.52 -27.49
N ARG A 36 6.06 5.36 -26.58
CA ARG A 36 6.73 4.96 -25.33
C ARG A 36 5.75 4.52 -24.25
N ARG A 37 4.57 5.15 -24.13
CA ARG A 37 3.66 4.96 -22.98
C ARG A 37 2.35 4.29 -23.34
N ARG A 38 1.68 4.76 -24.40
CA ARG A 38 0.32 4.34 -24.78
C ARG A 38 0.18 2.82 -24.92
N PRO A 39 1.09 2.09 -25.60
CA PRO A 39 0.96 0.64 -25.78
C PRO A 39 1.07 -0.13 -24.46
N TYR A 40 1.94 0.32 -23.55
CA TYR A 40 2.09 -0.29 -22.22
C TYR A 40 0.87 -0.08 -21.33
N MET A 41 0.21 1.09 -21.43
CA MET A 41 -1.08 1.33 -20.77
C MET A 41 -2.15 0.37 -21.26
N VAL A 42 -2.31 0.25 -22.58
CA VAL A 42 -3.30 -0.63 -23.19
C VAL A 42 -3.03 -2.10 -22.85
N PHE A 43 -1.79 -2.55 -22.98
CA PHE A 43 -1.42 -3.94 -22.65
C PHE A 43 -1.68 -4.26 -21.18
N GLY A 44 -1.26 -3.37 -20.27
CA GLY A 44 -1.49 -3.56 -18.83
C GLY A 44 -2.96 -3.67 -18.47
N TRP A 45 -3.82 -2.81 -19.05
CA TRP A 45 -5.26 -2.86 -18.80
C TRP A 45 -5.96 -4.07 -19.43
N ILE A 46 -5.54 -4.51 -20.63
CA ILE A 46 -6.04 -5.75 -21.24
C ILE A 46 -5.68 -6.96 -20.38
N PHE A 47 -4.42 -7.04 -19.93
CA PHE A 47 -3.96 -8.13 -19.07
C PHE A 47 -4.76 -8.17 -17.76
N ALA A 48 -4.95 -7.01 -17.11
CA ALA A 48 -5.78 -6.91 -15.91
C ALA A 48 -7.23 -7.32 -16.17
N THR A 49 -7.81 -6.91 -17.30
CA THR A 49 -9.17 -7.28 -17.71
C THR A 49 -9.32 -8.80 -17.84
N ILE A 50 -8.38 -9.48 -18.50
CA ILE A 50 -8.42 -10.94 -18.68
C ILE A 50 -8.40 -11.64 -17.31
N CYS A 51 -7.49 -11.24 -16.41
CA CYS A 51 -7.42 -11.83 -15.07
C CYS A 51 -8.72 -11.60 -14.27
N LEU A 52 -9.30 -10.40 -14.36
CA LEU A 52 -10.57 -10.09 -13.69
C LEU A 52 -11.75 -10.88 -14.28
N LEU A 53 -11.82 -11.06 -15.60
CA LEU A 53 -12.85 -11.88 -16.24
C LEU A 53 -12.72 -13.36 -15.85
N LEU A 54 -11.50 -13.88 -15.69
CA LEU A 54 -11.30 -15.23 -15.17
C LEU A 54 -11.87 -15.38 -13.73
N MET A 55 -11.73 -14.35 -12.88
CA MET A 55 -12.35 -14.36 -11.55
C MET A 55 -13.89 -14.29 -11.58
N VAL A 56 -14.49 -13.79 -12.67
CA VAL A 56 -15.96 -13.85 -12.86
C VAL A 56 -16.40 -15.28 -13.16
N ILE A 57 -15.61 -16.01 -13.96
CA ILE A 57 -15.96 -17.33 -14.48
C ILE A 57 -15.69 -18.43 -13.44
N PHE A 58 -14.60 -18.32 -12.67
CA PHE A 58 -14.28 -19.34 -11.68
C PHE A 58 -15.21 -19.24 -10.45
N PRO A 59 -15.75 -20.37 -9.97
CA PRO A 59 -16.57 -20.38 -8.76
C PRO A 59 -15.71 -20.08 -7.53
N THR A 60 -16.24 -19.29 -6.60
CA THR A 60 -15.57 -18.88 -5.36
C THR A 60 -15.36 -20.02 -4.37
N GLY A 61 -16.10 -21.12 -4.52
CA GLY A 61 -16.11 -22.24 -3.57
C GLY A 61 -16.95 -21.93 -2.32
N ASP A 62 -17.10 -22.94 -1.47
CA ASP A 62 -17.85 -22.84 -0.21
C ASP A 62 -17.02 -22.16 0.89
N PRO A 63 -17.64 -21.43 1.83
CA PRO A 63 -16.94 -20.73 2.90
C PRO A 63 -16.21 -21.69 3.84
N TYR A 64 -15.20 -21.18 4.57
CA TYR A 64 -14.43 -21.97 5.53
C TYR A 64 -15.27 -22.46 6.71
N TYR A 65 -16.18 -21.62 7.22
CA TYR A 65 -17.16 -22.01 8.21
C TYR A 65 -18.50 -22.20 7.51
N GLY A 66 -19.06 -23.41 7.55
CA GLY A 66 -20.40 -23.69 7.04
C GLY A 66 -21.51 -23.01 7.86
N ASP A 67 -21.21 -22.67 9.12
CA ASP A 67 -22.02 -21.82 9.98
C ASP A 67 -21.17 -20.63 10.47
N PRO A 68 -21.52 -19.38 10.11
CA PRO A 68 -20.76 -18.18 10.49
C PRO A 68 -20.53 -18.00 11.99
N ASP A 69 -21.44 -18.48 12.85
CA ASP A 69 -21.34 -18.30 14.30
C ASP A 69 -20.17 -19.08 14.91
N LEU A 70 -19.72 -20.14 14.24
CA LEU A 70 -18.56 -20.94 14.65
C LEU A 70 -17.27 -20.12 14.66
N ALA A 71 -17.19 -19.01 13.91
CA ALA A 71 -16.02 -18.15 13.88
C ALA A 71 -15.74 -17.43 15.22
N TYR A 72 -16.75 -17.36 16.11
CA TYR A 72 -16.69 -16.68 17.40
C TYR A 72 -16.53 -17.64 18.58
N VAL A 73 -16.72 -18.94 18.37
CA VAL A 73 -16.50 -19.97 19.38
C VAL A 73 -15.01 -20.30 19.49
N ALA A 74 -14.50 -20.48 20.70
CA ALA A 74 -13.12 -20.91 20.89
C ALA A 74 -12.93 -22.32 20.31
N ALA A 75 -11.85 -22.56 19.56
CA ALA A 75 -11.61 -23.82 18.87
C ALA A 75 -11.65 -25.05 19.80
N ALA A 76 -11.23 -24.88 21.07
CA ALA A 76 -11.26 -25.93 22.09
C ALA A 76 -12.68 -26.31 22.57
N ASN A 77 -13.70 -25.50 22.26
CA ASN A 77 -15.09 -25.67 22.68
C ASN A 77 -16.01 -26.12 21.54
N LEU A 78 -15.48 -26.38 20.34
CA LEU A 78 -16.26 -26.87 19.21
C LEU A 78 -16.62 -28.34 19.41
N THR A 79 -17.87 -28.71 19.14
CA THR A 79 -18.30 -30.12 19.13
C THR A 79 -17.86 -30.83 17.84
N ASP A 80 -17.82 -32.17 17.87
CA ASP A 80 -17.44 -32.97 16.69
C ASP A 80 -18.34 -32.68 15.47
N ASP A 81 -19.64 -32.44 15.69
CA ASP A 81 -20.59 -32.06 14.62
C ASP A 81 -20.30 -30.66 14.05
N GLN A 82 -19.83 -29.73 14.87
CA GLN A 82 -19.44 -28.38 14.43
C GLN A 82 -18.10 -28.38 13.69
N LEU A 83 -17.17 -29.27 14.07
CA LEU A 83 -15.92 -29.47 13.36
C LEU A 83 -16.16 -30.01 11.94
N ALA A 84 -17.18 -30.86 11.75
CA ALA A 84 -17.55 -31.38 10.44
C ALA A 84 -18.09 -30.29 9.47
N LEU A 85 -18.51 -29.13 9.98
CA LEU A 85 -18.93 -27.97 9.18
C LEU A 85 -17.75 -27.07 8.75
N ILE A 86 -16.52 -27.40 9.15
CA ILE A 86 -15.32 -26.67 8.76
C ILE A 86 -14.80 -27.20 7.42
N ASN A 87 -14.77 -26.33 6.42
CA ASN A 87 -14.22 -26.65 5.11
C ASN A 87 -12.70 -26.38 5.09
N GLU A 88 -11.91 -27.41 5.33
CA GLU A 88 -10.45 -27.32 5.32
C GLU A 88 -9.85 -27.04 3.93
N ASP A 89 -10.60 -27.28 2.84
CA ASP A 89 -10.17 -27.03 1.45
C ASP A 89 -10.41 -25.58 0.98
N ALA A 90 -11.20 -24.79 1.72
CA ALA A 90 -11.49 -23.39 1.39
C ALA A 90 -10.23 -22.51 1.19
N PRO A 91 -9.12 -22.66 1.94
CA PRO A 91 -7.88 -21.93 1.71
C PRO A 91 -7.25 -22.21 0.32
N ASP A 92 -7.34 -23.44 -0.18
CA ASP A 92 -6.80 -23.82 -1.49
C ASP A 92 -7.62 -23.21 -2.64
N ALA A 93 -8.95 -23.15 -2.46
CA ALA A 93 -9.83 -22.41 -3.37
C ALA A 93 -9.50 -20.91 -3.39
N GLY A 94 -9.29 -20.31 -2.21
CA GLY A 94 -8.93 -18.90 -2.08
C GLY A 94 -7.58 -18.54 -2.72
N THR A 95 -6.62 -19.46 -2.71
CA THR A 95 -5.28 -19.23 -3.29
C THR A 95 -5.33 -18.91 -4.79
N LYS A 96 -6.24 -19.54 -5.55
CA LYS A 96 -6.42 -19.27 -6.99
C LYS A 96 -6.85 -17.82 -7.24
N PHE A 97 -7.77 -17.31 -6.44
CA PHE A 97 -8.24 -15.91 -6.54
C PHE A 97 -7.15 -14.93 -6.15
N ILE A 98 -6.38 -15.23 -5.09
CA ILE A 98 -5.24 -14.41 -4.69
C ILE A 98 -4.22 -14.30 -5.83
N LEU A 99 -3.89 -15.41 -6.51
CA LEU A 99 -2.99 -15.40 -7.68
C LEU A 99 -3.55 -14.54 -8.82
N LEU A 100 -4.83 -14.68 -9.16
CA LEU A 100 -5.48 -13.85 -10.18
C LEU A 100 -5.48 -12.36 -9.81
N MET A 101 -5.70 -12.01 -8.53
CA MET A 101 -5.60 -10.64 -8.03
C MET A 101 -4.18 -10.09 -8.15
N ILE A 102 -3.15 -10.90 -7.89
CA ILE A 102 -1.74 -10.52 -8.07
C ILE A 102 -1.46 -10.22 -9.54
N PHE A 103 -1.87 -11.10 -10.46
CA PHE A 103 -1.67 -10.87 -11.90
C PHE A 103 -2.48 -9.66 -12.41
N ALA A 104 -3.71 -9.47 -11.95
CA ALA A 104 -4.50 -8.29 -12.28
C ALA A 104 -3.81 -7.00 -11.79
N ASN A 105 -3.25 -7.00 -10.57
CA ASN A 105 -2.47 -5.88 -10.04
C ASN A 105 -1.16 -5.65 -10.81
N LEU A 106 -0.55 -6.70 -11.38
CA LEU A 106 0.62 -6.57 -12.25
C LEU A 106 0.31 -5.82 -13.53
N GLY A 107 -0.80 -6.17 -14.20
CA GLY A 107 -1.29 -5.44 -15.37
C GLY A 107 -1.61 -3.98 -15.05
N MET A 108 -2.34 -3.75 -13.94
CA MET A 108 -2.65 -2.42 -13.44
C MET A 108 -1.37 -1.61 -13.16
N THR A 109 -0.38 -2.22 -12.51
CA THR A 109 0.88 -1.55 -12.17
C THR A 109 1.65 -1.12 -13.42
N MET A 110 1.70 -1.97 -14.45
CA MET A 110 2.33 -1.61 -15.73
C MET A 110 1.65 -0.40 -16.35
N ALA A 111 0.32 -0.40 -16.40
CA ALA A 111 -0.44 0.70 -16.98
C ALA A 111 -0.27 2.00 -16.18
N ILE A 112 -0.29 1.92 -14.85
CA ILE A 112 -0.10 3.06 -13.97
C ILE A 112 1.33 3.61 -14.10
N ALA A 113 2.36 2.76 -14.14
CA ALA A 113 3.75 3.23 -14.29
C ALA A 113 3.94 4.04 -15.58
N ALA A 114 3.33 3.61 -16.68
CA ALA A 114 3.35 4.36 -17.93
C ALA A 114 2.52 5.66 -17.86
N SER A 115 1.34 5.63 -17.23
CA SER A 115 0.48 6.81 -17.03
C SER A 115 1.13 7.86 -16.14
N ASP A 116 1.77 7.45 -15.05
CA ASP A 116 2.53 8.35 -14.17
C ASP A 116 3.65 9.05 -14.94
N GLY A 117 4.35 8.33 -15.83
CA GLY A 117 5.37 8.92 -16.70
C GLY A 117 4.84 10.12 -17.50
N VAL A 118 3.63 9.99 -18.07
CA VAL A 118 2.95 11.09 -18.79
C VAL A 118 2.62 12.25 -17.85
N VAL A 119 2.08 11.94 -16.67
CA VAL A 119 1.68 12.98 -15.69
C VAL A 119 2.89 13.72 -15.13
N ILE A 120 4.01 13.04 -14.91
CA ILE A 120 5.26 13.67 -14.47
C ILE A 120 5.82 14.58 -15.56
N GLU A 121 5.82 14.14 -16.82
CA GLU A 121 6.23 14.98 -17.94
C GLU A 121 5.37 16.26 -18.04
N LEU A 122 4.05 16.12 -17.88
CA LEU A 122 3.13 17.26 -17.85
C LEU A 122 3.39 18.18 -16.65
N ALA A 123 3.60 17.59 -15.46
CA ALA A 123 3.88 18.36 -14.25
C ALA A 123 5.20 19.14 -14.35
N GLN A 124 6.23 18.60 -15.02
CA GLN A 124 7.50 19.31 -15.21
C GLN A 124 7.36 20.57 -16.07
N ARG A 125 6.37 20.62 -16.97
CA ARG A 125 6.07 21.78 -17.82
C ARG A 125 5.29 22.88 -17.08
N GLU A 126 4.78 22.61 -15.88
CA GLU A 126 4.06 23.59 -15.07
C GLU A 126 5.01 24.69 -14.54
N PRO A 127 4.53 25.95 -14.40
CA PRO A 127 5.25 27.02 -13.72
C PRO A 127 5.69 26.61 -12.32
N ALA A 128 6.85 27.10 -11.85
CA ALA A 128 7.45 26.68 -10.58
C ALA A 128 6.50 26.79 -9.37
N GLU A 129 5.67 27.84 -9.35
CA GLU A 129 4.70 28.11 -8.29
C GLU A 129 3.59 27.05 -8.21
N THR A 130 3.10 26.57 -9.37
CA THR A 130 2.00 25.60 -9.46
C THR A 130 2.46 24.18 -9.76
N ARG A 131 3.77 23.96 -9.97
CA ARG A 131 4.36 22.67 -10.30
C ARG A 131 4.00 21.58 -9.30
N GLY A 132 3.52 20.45 -9.82
CA GLY A 132 2.93 19.35 -9.05
C GLY A 132 1.40 19.39 -9.01
N SER A 133 0.77 20.40 -9.61
CA SER A 133 -0.69 20.54 -9.64
C SER A 133 -1.35 19.42 -10.44
N ALA A 134 -0.82 19.06 -11.61
CA ALA A 134 -1.30 17.94 -12.43
C ALA A 134 -1.25 16.62 -11.66
N LEU A 135 -0.10 16.30 -11.05
CA LEU A 135 0.07 15.12 -10.21
C LEU A 135 -0.93 15.12 -9.04
N THR A 136 -1.08 16.25 -8.35
CA THR A 136 -1.99 16.34 -7.19
C THR A 136 -3.44 16.16 -7.62
N MET A 137 -3.84 16.75 -8.75
CA MET A 137 -5.19 16.60 -9.29
C MET A 137 -5.49 15.14 -9.67
N MET A 138 -4.52 14.44 -10.27
CA MET A 138 -4.63 13.01 -10.54
C MET A 138 -4.85 12.22 -9.23
N GLN A 139 -4.10 12.53 -8.17
CA GLN A 139 -4.30 11.87 -6.87
C GLN A 139 -5.66 12.20 -6.25
N VAL A 140 -6.16 13.44 -6.36
CA VAL A 140 -7.52 13.80 -5.92
C VAL A 140 -8.55 12.95 -6.63
N PHE A 141 -8.46 12.84 -7.97
CA PHE A 141 -9.37 12.03 -8.76
C PHE A 141 -9.33 10.54 -8.36
N LYS A 142 -8.13 10.02 -8.09
CA LYS A 142 -7.95 8.66 -7.58
C LYS A 142 -8.68 8.44 -6.25
N GLN A 143 -8.59 9.39 -5.32
CA GLN A 143 -9.29 9.29 -4.03
C GLN A 143 -10.81 9.39 -4.20
N VAL A 144 -11.30 10.22 -5.13
CA VAL A 144 -12.73 10.27 -5.48
C VAL A 144 -13.20 8.93 -6.04
N MET A 145 -12.44 8.32 -6.96
CA MET A 145 -12.77 6.99 -7.48
C MET A 145 -12.68 5.89 -6.39
N SER A 146 -11.78 6.05 -5.42
CA SER A 146 -11.70 5.15 -4.27
C SER A 146 -12.97 5.18 -3.42
N ILE A 147 -13.70 6.30 -3.34
CA ILE A 147 -14.99 6.36 -2.62
C ILE A 147 -15.99 5.36 -3.23
N PHE A 148 -16.13 5.37 -4.55
CA PHE A 148 -17.04 4.46 -5.25
C PHE A 148 -16.58 3.01 -5.13
N SER A 149 -15.26 2.76 -5.21
CA SER A 149 -14.69 1.43 -5.00
C SER A 149 -14.94 0.91 -3.59
N SER A 150 -14.73 1.74 -2.56
CA SER A 150 -14.96 1.39 -1.15
C SER A 150 -16.44 1.14 -0.87
N ALA A 151 -17.33 1.95 -1.45
CA ALA A 151 -18.77 1.71 -1.35
C ALA A 151 -19.19 0.39 -2.01
N MET A 152 -18.68 0.11 -3.21
CA MET A 152 -18.98 -1.14 -3.90
C MET A 152 -18.53 -2.37 -3.11
N VAL A 153 -17.28 -2.37 -2.61
CA VAL A 153 -16.77 -3.51 -1.82
C VAL A 153 -17.48 -3.59 -0.47
N GLY A 154 -17.62 -2.47 0.21
CA GLY A 154 -18.14 -2.40 1.57
C GLY A 154 -19.61 -2.74 1.70
N PHE A 155 -20.46 -2.24 0.79
CA PHE A 155 -21.88 -2.60 0.78
C PHE A 155 -22.16 -3.86 -0.05
N GLY A 156 -21.33 -4.15 -1.06
CA GLY A 156 -21.48 -5.31 -1.92
C GLY A 156 -21.01 -6.62 -1.29
N LEU A 157 -20.04 -6.60 -0.37
CA LEU A 157 -19.57 -7.78 0.38
C LEU A 157 -19.97 -7.67 1.86
N ASN A 158 -21.26 -7.43 2.13
CA ASN A 158 -21.79 -7.29 3.49
C ASN A 158 -22.85 -8.34 3.85
N GLY A 159 -22.89 -9.44 3.10
CA GLY A 159 -23.74 -10.58 3.45
C GLY A 159 -23.20 -11.35 4.67
N GLU A 160 -23.99 -12.28 5.19
CA GLU A 160 -23.60 -13.16 6.31
C GLU A 160 -22.26 -13.89 6.04
N ASP A 161 -22.04 -14.37 4.81
CA ASP A 161 -20.78 -15.02 4.38
C ASP A 161 -19.53 -14.15 4.54
N PHE A 162 -19.70 -12.82 4.62
CA PHE A 162 -18.63 -11.84 4.78
C PHE A 162 -18.59 -11.22 6.18
N GLY A 163 -19.37 -11.78 7.12
CA GLY A 163 -19.52 -11.27 8.49
C GLY A 163 -20.37 -10.01 8.60
N GLY A 164 -21.16 -9.71 7.57
CA GLY A 164 -22.05 -8.56 7.52
C GLY A 164 -23.49 -8.90 7.90
N SER A 165 -24.34 -7.87 7.98
CA SER A 165 -25.74 -7.99 8.42
C SER A 165 -26.76 -7.99 7.29
N PHE A 166 -26.32 -7.91 6.03
CA PHE A 166 -27.24 -7.82 4.90
C PHE A 166 -27.71 -9.21 4.48
N SER A 167 -28.97 -9.32 4.07
CA SER A 167 -29.56 -10.57 3.59
C SER A 167 -29.03 -11.02 2.21
N GLY A 168 -28.14 -10.26 1.59
CA GLY A 168 -27.58 -10.55 0.28
C GLY A 168 -26.25 -9.84 0.05
N SER A 169 -25.47 -10.39 -0.86
CA SER A 169 -24.18 -9.82 -1.29
C SER A 169 -24.10 -9.82 -2.82
N MET A 170 -23.32 -8.88 -3.38
CA MET A 170 -22.96 -8.88 -4.79
C MET A 170 -22.07 -10.08 -5.15
N GLY A 171 -21.28 -10.56 -4.19
CA GLY A 171 -20.28 -11.60 -4.39
C GLY A 171 -19.02 -11.12 -5.13
N VAL A 172 -17.94 -11.89 -5.00
CA VAL A 172 -16.63 -11.56 -5.58
C VAL A 172 -16.68 -11.50 -7.11
N SER A 173 -17.48 -12.35 -7.75
CA SER A 173 -17.62 -12.41 -9.22
C SER A 173 -18.25 -11.13 -9.79
N ALA A 174 -19.30 -10.58 -9.16
CA ALA A 174 -19.92 -9.35 -9.64
C ALA A 174 -18.98 -8.14 -9.50
N ILE A 175 -18.26 -8.04 -8.37
CA ILE A 175 -17.25 -6.99 -8.17
C ILE A 175 -16.14 -7.12 -9.20
N SER A 176 -15.68 -8.34 -9.47
CA SER A 176 -14.66 -8.61 -10.51
C SER A 176 -15.15 -8.19 -11.89
N ALA A 177 -16.44 -8.39 -12.22
CA ALA A 177 -17.03 -7.97 -13.48
C ALA A 177 -17.08 -6.44 -13.63
N VAL A 178 -17.46 -5.71 -12.57
CA VAL A 178 -17.44 -4.23 -12.57
C VAL A 178 -16.01 -3.71 -12.75
N CYS A 179 -15.04 -4.29 -12.04
CA CYS A 179 -13.63 -3.96 -12.20
C CYS A 179 -13.11 -4.26 -13.62
N ALA A 180 -13.53 -5.38 -14.23
CA ALA A 180 -13.16 -5.72 -15.61
C ALA A 180 -13.73 -4.70 -16.61
N ALA A 181 -14.98 -4.27 -16.42
CA ALA A 181 -15.59 -3.22 -17.25
C ALA A 181 -14.84 -1.88 -17.12
N ALA A 182 -14.46 -1.50 -15.89
CA ALA A 182 -13.64 -0.31 -15.66
C ALA A 182 -12.26 -0.40 -16.33
N ALA A 183 -11.61 -1.57 -16.27
CA ALA A 183 -10.32 -1.81 -16.94
C ALA A 183 -10.45 -1.77 -18.48
N LEU A 184 -11.57 -2.24 -19.05
CA LEU A 184 -11.86 -2.08 -20.48
C LEU A 184 -12.03 -0.61 -20.88
N ILE A 185 -12.77 0.17 -20.08
CA ILE A 185 -12.90 1.62 -20.30
C ILE A 185 -11.53 2.30 -20.21
N ALA A 186 -10.70 1.91 -19.23
CA ALA A 186 -9.32 2.39 -19.10
C ALA A 186 -8.46 2.02 -20.32
N THR A 187 -8.66 0.83 -20.90
CA THR A 187 -8.00 0.39 -22.14
C THR A 187 -8.35 1.30 -23.31
N VAL A 188 -9.65 1.52 -23.54
CA VAL A 188 -10.15 2.37 -24.63
C VAL A 188 -9.69 3.81 -24.46
N SER A 189 -9.86 4.39 -23.28
CA SER A 189 -9.43 5.76 -22.98
C SER A 189 -7.91 5.94 -23.12
N SER A 190 -7.11 4.96 -22.72
CA SER A 190 -5.64 4.99 -22.90
C SER A 190 -5.26 5.12 -24.38
N TRP A 191 -5.98 4.45 -25.28
CA TRP A 191 -5.68 4.52 -26.71
C TRP A 191 -6.13 5.83 -27.36
N PHE A 192 -7.33 6.30 -27.03
CA PHE A 192 -7.95 7.44 -27.72
C PHE A 192 -7.65 8.81 -27.11
N PHE A 193 -7.43 8.91 -25.78
CA PHE A 193 -7.28 10.20 -25.10
C PHE A 193 -5.84 10.55 -24.72
N VAL A 194 -4.94 9.57 -24.60
CA VAL A 194 -3.53 9.86 -24.30
C VAL A 194 -2.84 10.30 -25.58
N ALA A 195 -2.63 11.61 -25.74
CA ALA A 195 -1.81 12.14 -26.82
C ALA A 195 -0.32 11.87 -26.53
N GLU A 196 0.38 11.27 -27.50
CA GLU A 196 1.81 10.94 -27.38
C GLU A 196 2.48 11.16 -28.73
N THR A 197 3.68 11.72 -28.70
CA THR A 197 4.53 11.90 -29.89
C THR A 197 5.42 10.68 -30.10
N LYS A 198 5.67 10.31 -31.35
CA LYS A 198 6.53 9.17 -31.66
C LYS A 198 7.99 9.49 -31.32
N GLU A 199 8.65 8.58 -30.61
CA GLU A 199 10.07 8.66 -30.28
C GLU A 199 10.83 7.39 -30.73
N PRO A 200 12.11 7.52 -31.11
CA PRO A 200 12.95 6.37 -31.43
C PRO A 200 13.29 5.57 -30.17
N ALA A 201 13.60 4.29 -30.35
CA ALA A 201 14.08 3.45 -29.27
C ALA A 201 15.41 3.96 -28.71
N ARG A 202 15.60 3.80 -27.40
CA ARG A 202 16.84 4.17 -26.71
C ARG A 202 17.68 2.92 -26.45
N SER A 203 19.00 3.07 -26.46
CA SER A 203 19.90 1.98 -26.07
C SER A 203 19.69 1.66 -24.59
N PHE A 204 19.22 0.43 -24.30
CA PHE A 204 19.01 -0.03 -22.93
C PHE A 204 20.29 0.07 -22.09
N ARG A 205 21.45 -0.23 -22.68
CA ARG A 205 22.75 -0.15 -21.99
C ARG A 205 23.09 1.28 -21.57
N GLU A 206 22.90 2.24 -22.48
CA GLU A 206 23.14 3.66 -22.19
C GLU A 206 22.16 4.16 -21.13
N TYR A 207 20.90 3.75 -21.23
CA TYR A 207 19.85 4.13 -20.29
C TYR A 207 20.11 3.61 -18.87
N VAL A 208 20.53 2.34 -18.72
CA VAL A 208 20.94 1.79 -17.41
C VAL A 208 22.18 2.54 -16.88
N GLY A 209 23.12 2.91 -17.75
CA GLY A 209 24.25 3.77 -17.39
C GLY A 209 23.82 5.14 -16.87
N LEU A 210 22.80 5.75 -17.49
CA LEU A 210 22.23 7.03 -17.07
C LEU A 210 21.50 6.91 -15.72
N LEU A 211 20.72 5.85 -15.51
CA LEU A 211 20.09 5.60 -14.20
C LEU A 211 21.14 5.36 -13.11
N PHE A 212 22.21 4.63 -13.42
CA PHE A 212 23.31 4.41 -12.50
C PHE A 212 24.03 5.72 -12.14
N ASP A 213 24.24 6.62 -13.11
CA ASP A 213 24.79 7.95 -12.86
C ASP A 213 23.83 8.81 -12.02
N LEU A 214 22.53 8.73 -12.28
CA LEU A 214 21.51 9.46 -11.55
C LEU A 214 21.47 9.08 -10.06
N VAL A 215 21.49 7.78 -9.75
CA VAL A 215 21.45 7.29 -8.35
C VAL A 215 22.67 7.72 -7.54
N GLN A 216 23.78 8.08 -8.20
CA GLN A 216 24.97 8.62 -7.53
C GLN A 216 24.82 10.06 -7.06
N HIS A 217 23.83 10.81 -7.55
CA HIS A 217 23.60 12.17 -7.09
C HIS A 217 23.09 12.21 -5.66
N ARG A 218 23.63 13.14 -4.87
CA ARG A 218 23.26 13.31 -3.46
C ARG A 218 21.77 13.46 -3.22
N VAL A 219 21.11 14.29 -4.00
CA VAL A 219 19.66 14.50 -3.89
C VAL A 219 18.86 13.20 -4.07
N VAL A 220 19.34 12.28 -4.92
CA VAL A 220 18.64 11.04 -5.28
C VAL A 220 18.78 10.00 -4.17
N TYR A 221 20.01 9.63 -3.80
CA TYR A 221 20.20 8.61 -2.76
C TYR A 221 19.73 9.09 -1.38
N GLN A 222 19.79 10.39 -1.08
CA GLN A 222 19.23 10.93 0.17
C GLN A 222 17.70 10.82 0.19
N LEU A 223 17.01 11.16 -0.91
CA LEU A 223 15.56 11.03 -0.98
C LEU A 223 15.12 9.56 -0.91
N ILE A 224 15.86 8.68 -1.60
CA ILE A 224 15.64 7.24 -1.56
C ILE A 224 15.78 6.71 -0.12
N ALA A 225 16.88 7.06 0.57
CA ALA A 225 17.12 6.66 1.95
C ALA A 225 16.05 7.21 2.91
N PHE A 226 15.70 8.50 2.77
CA PHE A 226 14.60 9.12 3.51
C PHE A 226 13.33 8.28 3.37
N ARG A 227 12.88 8.02 2.14
CA ARG A 227 11.62 7.29 1.91
C ARG A 227 11.67 5.89 2.49
N PHE A 228 12.78 5.17 2.31
CA PHE A 228 12.85 3.82 2.87
C PHE A 228 12.81 3.82 4.39
N PHE A 229 13.71 4.55 5.06
CA PHE A 229 13.79 4.52 6.52
C PHE A 229 12.61 5.18 7.21
N TYR A 230 12.12 6.31 6.68
CA TYR A 230 10.90 6.95 7.21
C TYR A 230 9.73 5.97 7.16
N PHE A 231 9.47 5.32 6.02
CA PHE A 231 8.33 4.41 5.91
C PHE A 231 8.52 3.08 6.66
N VAL A 232 9.74 2.56 6.81
CA VAL A 232 9.98 1.37 7.66
C VAL A 232 9.54 1.67 9.10
N PHE A 233 9.87 2.85 9.63
CA PHE A 233 9.55 3.24 11.00
C PHE A 233 8.11 3.73 11.16
N SER A 234 7.61 4.53 10.22
CA SER A 234 6.26 5.11 10.30
C SER A 234 5.15 4.07 10.07
N LEU A 235 5.44 2.97 9.39
CA LEU A 235 4.49 1.87 9.15
C LEU A 235 4.53 0.79 10.24
N MET A 236 5.28 0.99 11.34
CA MET A 236 5.29 0.07 12.46
C MET A 236 3.88 -0.04 13.05
N SER A 237 3.44 -1.25 13.34
CA SER A 237 2.08 -1.55 13.79
C SER A 237 2.10 -2.74 14.75
N VAL A 238 0.92 -3.24 15.13
CA VAL A 238 0.77 -4.38 16.04
C VAL A 238 -0.12 -5.44 15.36
N THR A 239 0.25 -6.71 15.48
CA THR A 239 -0.48 -7.85 14.91
C THR A 239 -1.88 -8.03 15.51
N ALA A 240 -2.10 -7.50 16.71
CA ALA A 240 -3.39 -7.49 17.41
C ALA A 240 -4.41 -6.49 16.86
N VAL A 241 -4.06 -5.57 15.95
CA VAL A 241 -5.00 -4.54 15.43
C VAL A 241 -6.32 -5.17 14.93
N SER A 242 -6.25 -6.18 14.06
CA SER A 242 -7.45 -6.83 13.50
C SER A 242 -8.23 -7.67 14.54
N PRO A 243 -7.56 -8.45 15.42
CA PRO A 243 -8.21 -9.05 16.58
C PRO A 243 -8.91 -8.05 17.52
N ILE A 244 -8.30 -6.89 17.81
CA ILE A 244 -8.89 -5.85 18.66
C ILE A 244 -10.13 -5.25 17.99
N GLU A 245 -10.02 -4.92 16.70
CA GLU A 245 -11.11 -4.39 15.89
C GLU A 245 -12.35 -5.29 15.92
N SER A 246 -12.15 -6.60 15.76
CA SER A 246 -13.24 -7.58 15.71
C SER A 246 -13.74 -8.03 17.09
N LEU A 247 -12.86 -8.25 18.08
CA LEU A 247 -13.25 -8.79 19.39
C LEU A 247 -13.62 -7.71 20.42
N TRP A 248 -12.81 -6.65 20.53
CA TRP A 248 -12.99 -5.63 21.57
C TRP A 248 -13.82 -4.46 21.07
N ALA A 249 -13.49 -3.90 19.90
CA ALA A 249 -14.25 -2.80 19.30
C ALA A 249 -15.53 -3.28 18.59
N LYS A 250 -15.61 -4.58 18.27
CA LYS A 250 -16.75 -5.24 17.60
C LYS A 250 -17.17 -4.52 16.33
N VAL A 251 -16.23 -4.05 15.53
CA VAL A 251 -16.50 -3.30 14.30
C VAL A 251 -17.25 -4.16 13.31
N GLU A 252 -18.41 -3.67 12.88
CA GLU A 252 -19.19 -4.27 11.79
C GLU A 252 -18.59 -3.88 10.43
N PRO A 253 -18.62 -4.78 9.43
CA PRO A 253 -18.11 -4.49 8.09
C PRO A 253 -18.74 -3.26 7.43
N VAL A 254 -20.02 -2.96 7.72
CA VAL A 254 -20.69 -1.75 7.22
C VAL A 254 -20.00 -0.48 7.74
N ASN A 255 -19.63 -0.44 9.01
CA ASN A 255 -19.03 0.74 9.62
C ASN A 255 -17.55 0.90 9.22
N ASP A 256 -16.83 -0.21 9.04
CA ASP A 256 -15.50 -0.18 8.41
C ASP A 256 -15.56 0.36 6.96
N ALA A 257 -16.56 -0.09 6.18
CA ALA A 257 -16.80 0.40 4.83
C ALA A 257 -17.10 1.91 4.79
N ILE A 258 -17.99 2.40 5.67
CA ILE A 258 -18.29 3.83 5.78
C ILE A 258 -17.02 4.60 6.19
N SER A 259 -16.22 4.06 7.11
CA SER A 259 -14.96 4.69 7.52
C SER A 259 -13.96 4.77 6.37
N SER A 260 -13.84 3.72 5.55
CA SER A 260 -13.03 3.75 4.33
C SER A 260 -13.49 4.81 3.32
N ILE A 261 -14.81 5.02 3.19
CA ILE A 261 -15.37 6.10 2.35
C ILE A 261 -15.02 7.48 2.92
N LEU A 262 -15.22 7.69 4.23
CA LEU A 262 -14.90 8.94 4.90
C LEU A 262 -13.40 9.25 4.80
N ALA A 263 -12.55 8.24 4.99
CA ALA A 263 -11.10 8.32 4.83
C ALA A 263 -10.74 8.82 3.41
N ALA A 264 -11.34 8.24 2.36
CA ALA A 264 -11.13 8.67 0.99
C ALA A 264 -11.59 10.12 0.72
N ILE A 265 -12.72 10.55 1.30
CA ILE A 265 -13.21 11.94 1.23
C ILE A 265 -12.22 12.91 1.89
N ILE A 266 -11.77 12.59 3.10
CA ILE A 266 -10.80 13.40 3.87
C ILE A 266 -9.47 13.49 3.11
N SER A 267 -9.00 12.36 2.60
CA SER A 267 -7.83 12.25 1.72
C SER A 267 -7.94 13.17 0.49
N ALA A 268 -9.07 13.12 -0.23
CA ALA A 268 -9.30 13.95 -1.42
C ALA A 268 -9.33 15.45 -1.08
N GLY A 269 -10.03 15.81 0.01
CA GLY A 269 -10.07 17.19 0.51
C GLY A 269 -8.68 17.70 0.91
N SER A 270 -7.90 16.86 1.60
CA SER A 270 -6.53 17.17 2.03
C SER A 270 -5.62 17.45 0.84
N LEU A 271 -5.63 16.58 -0.19
CA LEU A 271 -4.88 16.80 -1.42
C LEU A 271 -5.26 18.09 -2.13
N TYR A 272 -6.56 18.41 -2.18
CA TYR A 272 -7.05 19.64 -2.80
C TYR A 272 -6.58 20.89 -2.04
N VAL A 273 -6.62 20.85 -0.70
CA VAL A 273 -6.10 21.94 0.15
C VAL A 273 -4.60 22.13 -0.05
N ILE A 274 -3.81 21.06 -0.11
CA ILE A 274 -2.36 21.12 -0.39
C ILE A 274 -2.10 21.72 -1.77
N LYS A 275 -2.85 21.30 -2.80
CA LYS A 275 -2.73 21.86 -4.15
C LYS A 275 -2.92 23.38 -4.15
N ARG A 276 -3.88 23.87 -3.37
CA ARG A 276 -4.27 25.29 -3.36
C ARG A 276 -3.36 26.16 -2.49
N TYR A 277 -2.94 25.64 -1.33
CA TYR A 277 -2.25 26.44 -0.30
C TYR A 277 -0.92 25.87 0.16
N GLY A 278 -0.68 24.57 -0.04
CA GLY A 278 0.43 23.81 0.55
C GLY A 278 1.65 23.59 -0.33
N LEU A 279 1.61 23.97 -1.61
CA LEU A 279 2.72 23.75 -2.56
C LEU A 279 4.03 24.45 -2.16
N THR A 280 3.95 25.48 -1.32
CA THR A 280 5.10 26.28 -0.85
C THR A 280 5.48 26.04 0.61
N TRP A 281 4.78 25.13 1.31
CA TRP A 281 5.05 24.82 2.71
C TRP A 281 6.36 24.04 2.89
N ASN A 282 7.00 24.22 4.05
CA ASN A 282 8.22 23.49 4.39
C ASN A 282 7.94 21.99 4.60
N TRP A 283 8.47 21.18 3.69
CA TRP A 283 8.27 19.73 3.65
C TRP A 283 8.70 19.02 4.93
N ARG A 284 9.83 19.42 5.54
CA ARG A 284 10.30 18.82 6.79
C ARG A 284 9.34 19.07 7.93
N THR A 285 8.94 20.33 8.10
CA THR A 285 8.03 20.75 9.17
C THR A 285 6.69 20.04 9.05
N ILE A 286 6.16 19.96 7.84
CA ILE A 286 4.91 19.26 7.56
C ILE A 286 4.98 17.80 7.98
N VAL A 287 6.00 17.06 7.55
CA VAL A 287 6.16 15.63 7.85
C VAL A 287 6.32 15.40 9.35
N VAL A 288 7.08 16.25 10.05
CA VAL A 288 7.26 16.18 11.52
C VAL A 288 5.92 16.36 12.23
N ILE A 289 5.21 17.46 11.95
CA ILE A 289 3.93 17.78 12.60
C ILE A 289 2.93 16.66 12.33
N THR A 290 2.80 16.28 11.07
CA THR A 290 1.96 15.18 10.59
C THR A 290 2.18 13.90 11.38
N GLN A 291 3.43 13.45 11.49
CA GLN A 291 3.74 12.18 12.13
C GLN A 291 3.47 12.19 13.63
N LEU A 292 3.79 13.30 14.30
CA LEU A 292 3.54 13.45 15.74
C LEU A 292 2.03 13.58 16.02
N SER A 293 1.29 14.29 15.17
CA SER A 293 -0.16 14.38 15.27
C SER A 293 -0.84 13.03 15.10
N VAL A 294 -0.35 12.18 14.18
CA VAL A 294 -0.87 10.81 13.99
C VAL A 294 -0.77 10.01 15.29
N VAL A 295 0.43 9.92 15.86
CA VAL A 295 0.67 9.16 17.10
C VAL A 295 -0.14 9.73 18.27
N PHE A 296 -0.24 11.06 18.36
CA PHE A 296 -0.99 11.72 19.41
C PHE A 296 -2.50 11.42 19.31
N VAL A 297 -3.07 11.43 18.11
CA VAL A 297 -4.51 11.18 17.92
C VAL A 297 -4.85 9.70 18.11
N ASP A 298 -4.01 8.79 17.63
CA ASP A 298 -4.24 7.34 17.71
C ASP A 298 -4.17 6.81 19.15
N CYS A 299 -3.26 7.35 19.98
CA CYS A 299 -2.95 6.72 21.25
C CYS A 299 -4.11 6.74 22.25
N PHE A 300 -4.91 7.82 22.31
CA PHE A 300 -5.99 7.90 23.29
C PHE A 300 -7.07 6.84 23.06
N PRO A 301 -7.67 6.73 21.86
CA PRO A 301 -8.76 5.78 21.64
C PRO A 301 -8.26 4.34 21.64
N THR A 302 -7.03 4.12 21.18
CA THR A 302 -6.35 2.82 21.27
C THR A 302 -6.20 2.39 22.73
N PHE A 303 -5.62 3.23 23.60
CA PHE A 303 -5.46 2.87 25.02
C PHE A 303 -6.80 2.79 25.79
N PHE A 304 -7.79 3.62 25.45
CA PHE A 304 -9.15 3.48 26.01
C PHE A 304 -9.80 2.16 25.61
N THR A 305 -9.56 1.69 24.38
CA THR A 305 -10.04 0.38 23.90
C THR A 305 -9.30 -0.75 24.60
N ILE A 306 -7.97 -0.68 24.71
CA ILE A 306 -7.16 -1.72 25.38
C ILE A 306 -7.59 -1.88 26.84
N TRP A 307 -7.72 -0.78 27.58
CA TRP A 307 -8.03 -0.80 29.02
C TRP A 307 -9.51 -0.87 29.35
N ASP A 308 -10.39 -0.99 28.34
CA ASP A 308 -11.84 -1.11 28.51
C ASP A 308 -12.45 0.07 29.28
N VAL A 309 -11.88 1.27 29.08
CA VAL A 309 -12.45 2.52 29.61
C VAL A 309 -13.70 2.89 28.79
N TYR A 310 -13.60 2.77 27.47
CA TYR A 310 -14.70 2.93 26.54
C TYR A 310 -14.39 2.22 25.22
N ARG A 311 -15.20 1.22 24.86
CA ARG A 311 -15.08 0.46 23.61
C ARG A 311 -16.28 0.75 22.72
N SER A 312 -16.03 1.35 21.56
CA SER A 312 -17.04 1.65 20.55
C SER A 312 -16.41 1.56 19.17
N GLN A 313 -17.17 1.05 18.20
CA GLN A 313 -16.74 0.91 16.81
C GLN A 313 -16.21 2.24 16.26
N TRP A 314 -16.94 3.35 16.47
CA TRP A 314 -16.55 4.67 15.98
C TRP A 314 -15.39 5.31 16.75
N MET A 315 -15.17 4.87 18.00
CA MET A 315 -13.99 5.27 18.77
C MET A 315 -12.72 4.62 18.19
N TRP A 316 -12.82 3.38 17.70
CA TRP A 316 -11.73 2.67 17.02
C TRP A 316 -11.51 3.18 15.58
N LEU A 317 -12.59 3.43 14.84
CA LEU A 317 -12.53 3.83 13.43
C LEU A 317 -12.25 5.32 13.22
N GLY A 318 -12.58 6.17 14.20
CA GLY A 318 -12.44 7.63 14.10
C GLY A 318 -10.99 8.14 13.97
N PRO A 319 -10.02 7.67 14.77
CA PRO A 319 -8.63 8.16 14.73
C PRO A 319 -7.95 7.98 13.37
N PRO A 320 -8.05 6.81 12.71
CA PRO A 320 -7.55 6.65 11.34
C PRO A 320 -8.09 7.71 10.37
N LEU A 321 -9.33 8.18 10.52
CA LEU A 321 -9.89 9.26 9.69
C LEU A 321 -9.17 10.60 9.88
N LEU A 322 -8.81 10.92 11.13
CA LEU A 322 -8.08 12.15 11.45
C LEU A 322 -6.63 12.07 10.96
N GLU A 323 -6.06 10.87 10.95
CA GLU A 323 -4.71 10.58 10.46
C GLU A 323 -4.59 10.59 8.93
N GLU A 324 -5.70 10.49 8.19
CA GLU A 324 -5.69 10.54 6.73
C GLU A 324 -5.14 11.86 6.20
N VAL A 325 -5.46 12.98 6.85
CA VAL A 325 -4.94 14.31 6.49
C VAL A 325 -3.40 14.30 6.51
N PRO A 326 -2.75 14.07 7.67
CA PRO A 326 -1.29 14.04 7.77
C PRO A 326 -0.66 12.96 6.86
N SER A 327 -1.19 11.73 6.85
CA SER A 327 -0.68 10.63 6.01
C SER A 327 -0.64 11.00 4.52
N THR A 328 -1.71 11.63 4.04
CA THR A 328 -1.84 12.08 2.65
C THR A 328 -0.84 13.18 2.31
N ILE A 329 -0.64 14.13 3.23
CA ILE A 329 0.32 15.21 3.05
C ILE A 329 1.75 14.67 2.94
N SER A 330 2.16 13.76 3.82
CA SER A 330 3.51 13.17 3.80
C SER A 330 3.79 12.41 2.48
N LYS A 331 2.79 11.68 1.98
CA LYS A 331 2.88 10.93 0.71
C LYS A 331 3.10 11.86 -0.49
N ILE A 332 2.34 12.95 -0.61
CA ILE A 332 2.39 13.85 -1.78
C ILE A 332 3.66 14.72 -1.80
N VAL A 333 4.11 15.21 -0.64
CA VAL A 333 5.35 16.00 -0.50
C VAL A 333 6.53 15.27 -1.12
N SER A 334 6.63 13.99 -0.81
CA SER A 334 7.73 13.18 -1.30
C SER A 334 7.63 12.93 -2.82
N GLN A 335 6.45 12.99 -3.43
CA GLN A 335 6.28 12.94 -4.89
C GLN A 335 6.64 14.27 -5.56
N TYR A 336 6.40 15.41 -4.90
CA TYR A 336 6.87 16.71 -5.39
C TYR A 336 8.40 16.76 -5.47
N ALA A 337 9.08 16.25 -4.44
CA ALA A 337 10.54 16.13 -4.47
C ALA A 337 11.02 15.30 -5.67
N THR A 338 10.31 14.22 -6.02
CA THR A 338 10.62 13.39 -7.19
C THR A 338 10.51 14.18 -8.50
N ILE A 339 9.45 14.99 -8.68
CA ILE A 339 9.26 15.79 -9.90
C ILE A 339 10.47 16.69 -10.17
N GLU A 340 11.05 17.31 -9.13
CA GLU A 340 12.21 18.20 -9.26
C GLU A 340 13.52 17.45 -9.60
N ILE A 341 13.58 16.16 -9.28
CA ILE A 341 14.77 15.33 -9.47
C ILE A 341 14.77 14.66 -10.84
N VAL A 342 13.60 14.26 -11.34
CA VAL A 342 13.41 13.60 -12.64
C VAL A 342 14.03 14.44 -13.78
N GLU A 343 14.60 13.75 -14.77
CA GLU A 343 15.16 14.36 -15.97
C GLU A 343 14.36 13.93 -17.21
N GLY A 344 14.47 14.72 -18.28
CA GLY A 344 13.77 14.42 -19.53
C GLY A 344 14.14 13.04 -20.06
N GLY A 345 13.13 12.20 -20.25
CA GLY A 345 13.25 10.86 -20.79
C GLY A 345 13.55 9.73 -19.80
N ASN A 346 13.57 9.99 -18.50
CA ASN A 346 13.60 8.93 -17.47
C ASN A 346 12.46 9.05 -16.44
N GLU A 347 11.36 9.70 -16.84
CA GLU A 347 10.28 10.11 -15.95
C GLU A 347 9.64 8.94 -15.20
N ALA A 348 9.22 7.91 -15.95
CA ALA A 348 8.55 6.77 -15.34
C ALA A 348 9.51 5.90 -14.53
N ALA A 349 10.75 5.68 -15.00
CA ALA A 349 11.69 4.85 -14.25
C ALA A 349 12.11 5.49 -12.92
N VAL A 350 12.41 6.79 -12.90
CA VAL A 350 12.82 7.49 -11.68
C VAL A 350 11.64 7.64 -10.73
N PHE A 351 10.46 8.01 -11.23
CA PHE A 351 9.26 8.04 -10.40
C PHE A 351 8.90 6.64 -9.85
N GLY A 352 9.01 5.63 -10.70
CA GLY A 352 8.85 4.22 -10.35
C GLY A 352 9.85 3.78 -9.28
N LEU A 353 11.12 4.15 -9.38
CA LEU A 353 12.16 3.86 -8.38
C LEU A 353 11.80 4.48 -7.02
N ILE A 354 11.55 5.79 -6.97
CA ILE A 354 11.26 6.49 -5.72
C ILE A 354 9.99 5.95 -5.05
N THR A 355 8.94 5.64 -5.83
CA THR A 355 7.70 5.06 -5.29
C THR A 355 7.88 3.61 -4.85
N THR A 356 8.66 2.81 -5.58
CA THR A 356 8.99 1.43 -5.23
C THR A 356 9.73 1.36 -3.89
N CYS A 357 10.61 2.33 -3.60
CA CYS A 357 11.33 2.39 -2.32
C CYS A 357 10.38 2.44 -1.12
N GLN A 358 9.26 3.16 -1.25
CA GLN A 358 8.21 3.18 -0.23
C GLN A 358 7.44 1.86 -0.16
N THR A 359 7.11 1.25 -1.30
CA THR A 359 6.38 -0.03 -1.33
C THR A 359 7.16 -1.13 -0.64
N ILE A 360 8.47 -1.20 -0.88
CA ILE A 360 9.35 -2.22 -0.28
C ILE A 360 9.57 -1.98 1.22
N ALA A 361 9.39 -0.77 1.75
CA ALA A 361 9.49 -0.51 3.18
C ALA A 361 8.42 -1.25 4.01
N SER A 362 7.22 -1.44 3.45
CA SER A 362 6.09 -2.09 4.13
C SER A 362 6.38 -3.53 4.60
N PRO A 363 6.86 -4.47 3.77
CA PRO A 363 7.16 -5.82 4.22
C PRO A 363 8.28 -5.86 5.28
N PHE A 364 9.25 -4.96 5.23
CA PHE A 364 10.27 -4.84 6.28
C PHE A 364 9.67 -4.41 7.61
N SER A 365 8.84 -3.36 7.62
CA SER A 365 8.07 -2.98 8.81
C SER A 365 7.28 -4.16 9.36
N THR A 366 6.55 -4.87 8.49
CA THR A 366 5.76 -6.04 8.85
C THR A 366 6.56 -7.14 9.52
N VAL A 367 7.74 -7.47 9.00
CA VAL A 367 8.58 -8.48 9.63
C VAL A 367 9.13 -7.97 10.96
N ILE A 368 9.54 -6.71 11.07
CA ILE A 368 10.07 -6.16 12.33
C ILE A 368 9.00 -6.24 13.42
N TYR A 369 7.80 -5.71 13.20
CA TYR A 369 6.78 -5.74 14.26
C TYR A 369 6.25 -7.16 14.53
N LYS A 370 6.11 -8.03 13.51
CA LYS A 370 5.74 -9.43 13.75
C LYS A 370 6.75 -10.15 14.65
N ASN A 371 8.06 -9.90 14.47
CA ASN A 371 9.10 -10.48 15.31
C ASN A 371 9.07 -9.91 16.73
N ILE A 372 8.82 -8.61 16.90
CA ILE A 372 8.65 -8.01 18.23
C ILE A 372 7.43 -8.64 18.93
N ASP A 373 6.28 -8.61 18.27
CA ASP A 373 5.00 -9.12 18.77
C ASP A 373 5.00 -10.61 19.10
N ALA A 374 5.83 -11.41 18.43
CA ALA A 374 5.96 -12.85 18.71
C ALA A 374 6.44 -13.16 20.13
N HIS A 375 6.97 -12.16 20.86
CA HIS A 375 7.37 -12.29 22.25
C HIS A 375 6.26 -11.93 23.25
N PHE A 376 5.07 -11.57 22.77
CA PHE A 376 3.94 -11.13 23.57
C PHE A 376 2.70 -12.00 23.31
N ASP A 377 1.90 -12.23 24.36
CA ASP A 377 0.68 -13.05 24.28
C ASP A 377 -0.51 -12.22 23.76
N ILE A 378 -0.45 -11.82 22.49
CA ILE A 378 -1.42 -10.91 21.85
C ILE A 378 -2.18 -11.55 20.66
N GLY A 379 -2.18 -12.89 20.60
CA GLY A 379 -2.97 -13.65 19.64
C GLY A 379 -4.47 -13.65 19.97
N LYS A 380 -5.32 -13.98 18.98
CA LYS A 380 -6.80 -14.00 19.12
C LYS A 380 -7.27 -14.75 20.37
N ALA A 381 -6.67 -15.91 20.67
CA ALA A 381 -7.05 -16.74 21.82
C ALA A 381 -6.84 -16.02 23.16
N TYR A 382 -5.76 -15.25 23.30
CA TYR A 382 -5.50 -14.46 24.50
C TYR A 382 -6.42 -13.25 24.60
N LEU A 383 -6.68 -12.55 23.48
CA LEU A 383 -7.59 -11.40 23.47
C LEU A 383 -9.03 -11.75 23.82
N GLN A 384 -9.45 -13.00 23.58
CA GLN A 384 -10.77 -13.49 24.01
C GLN A 384 -10.89 -13.62 25.53
N VAL A 385 -9.79 -13.83 26.25
CA VAL A 385 -9.78 -13.88 27.73
C VAL A 385 -9.96 -12.48 28.33
N ASP A 386 -9.41 -11.46 27.66
CA ASP A 386 -9.53 -10.03 28.02
C ASP A 386 -9.22 -9.71 29.50
N ASP A 387 -8.17 -10.32 30.04
CA ASP A 387 -7.71 -10.05 31.41
C ASP A 387 -6.66 -8.92 31.47
N THR A 388 -6.28 -8.54 32.69
CA THR A 388 -5.27 -7.50 32.91
C THR A 388 -3.88 -7.88 32.37
N TYR A 389 -3.56 -9.18 32.30
CA TYR A 389 -2.28 -9.63 31.75
C TYR A 389 -2.22 -9.32 30.24
N VAL A 390 -3.23 -9.75 29.48
CA VAL A 390 -3.30 -9.54 28.03
C VAL A 390 -3.36 -8.05 27.69
N ARG A 391 -4.12 -7.25 28.44
CA ARG A 391 -4.17 -5.78 28.25
C ARG A 391 -2.79 -5.13 28.44
N ASN A 392 -1.98 -5.62 29.39
CA ASN A 392 -0.60 -5.16 29.56
C ASN A 392 0.29 -5.59 28.37
N GLN A 393 0.19 -6.85 27.93
CA GLN A 393 0.95 -7.35 26.77
C GLN A 393 0.69 -6.50 25.52
N VAL A 394 -0.60 -6.23 25.22
CA VAL A 394 -1.00 -5.36 24.10
C VAL A 394 -0.49 -3.93 24.29
N THR A 395 -0.57 -3.38 25.51
CA THR A 395 -0.05 -2.04 25.84
C THR A 395 1.43 -1.92 25.49
N TYR A 396 2.27 -2.91 25.85
CA TYR A 396 3.70 -2.88 25.55
C TYR A 396 3.98 -2.90 24.04
N CYS A 397 3.27 -3.73 23.27
CA CYS A 397 3.39 -3.75 21.81
C CYS A 397 3.09 -2.38 21.18
N TYR A 398 2.00 -1.72 21.61
CA TYR A 398 1.64 -0.39 21.09
C TYR A 398 2.64 0.68 21.50
N LEU A 399 3.16 0.67 22.73
CA LEU A 399 4.21 1.60 23.15
C LEU A 399 5.48 1.45 22.30
N ILE A 400 5.88 0.22 21.99
CA ILE A 400 7.01 -0.05 21.09
C ILE A 400 6.70 0.48 19.68
N ALA A 401 5.53 0.16 19.12
CA ALA A 401 5.12 0.63 17.79
C ALA A 401 5.13 2.16 17.69
N TYR A 402 4.54 2.86 18.67
CA TYR A 402 4.54 4.34 18.72
C TYR A 402 5.95 4.92 18.87
N ALA A 403 6.83 4.29 19.64
CA ALA A 403 8.22 4.72 19.75
C ALA A 403 8.94 4.69 18.39
N PHE A 404 8.75 3.62 17.60
CA PHE A 404 9.28 3.57 16.24
C PHE A 404 8.64 4.63 15.33
N GLN A 405 7.32 4.81 15.39
CA GLN A 405 6.63 5.82 14.59
C GLN A 405 7.13 7.24 14.90
N ILE A 406 7.38 7.58 16.17
CA ILE A 406 7.99 8.88 16.56
C ILE A 406 9.44 8.95 16.06
N CYS A 407 10.22 7.88 16.21
CA CYS A 407 11.59 7.80 15.69
C CYS A 407 11.68 7.95 14.16
N SER A 408 10.60 7.72 13.41
CA SER A 408 10.58 7.96 11.95
C SER A 408 10.91 9.42 11.61
N VAL A 409 10.56 10.37 12.48
CA VAL A 409 10.85 11.80 12.33
C VAL A 409 12.36 12.08 12.30
N ALA A 410 13.16 11.22 12.94
CA ALA A 410 14.62 11.35 12.94
C ALA A 410 15.21 11.22 11.52
N TRP A 411 14.49 10.68 10.54
CA TRP A 411 14.95 10.58 9.15
C TRP A 411 14.66 11.82 8.30
N VAL A 412 13.84 12.76 8.80
CA VAL A 412 13.39 13.95 8.06
C VAL A 412 14.54 14.88 7.66
N PHE A 413 15.71 14.82 8.32
CA PHE A 413 16.89 15.60 7.89
C PHE A 413 17.38 15.23 6.48
N LEU A 414 17.06 14.02 5.98
CA LEU A 414 17.41 13.57 4.64
C LEU A 414 16.50 14.17 3.55
N LEU A 415 15.28 14.57 3.92
CA LEU A 415 14.33 15.21 3.00
C LEU A 415 14.72 16.69 2.78
N PRO A 416 14.76 17.23 1.56
CA PRO A 416 14.91 18.68 1.36
C PRO A 416 13.72 19.46 1.97
N ARG A 417 13.90 20.72 2.37
CA ARG A 417 12.80 21.52 2.96
C ARG A 417 11.80 21.98 1.91
N GLN A 418 12.21 22.14 0.65
CA GLN A 418 11.36 22.62 -0.42
C GLN A 418 11.96 22.34 -1.82
N LYS A 419 11.17 22.57 -2.87
CA LYS A 419 11.59 22.57 -4.29
C LYS A 419 12.90 23.31 -4.54
N ALA A 420 13.04 24.53 -4.01
CA ALA A 420 14.24 25.36 -4.23
C ALA A 420 15.52 24.68 -3.69
N GLU A 421 15.47 24.17 -2.45
CA GLU A 421 16.59 23.43 -1.86
C GLU A 421 16.86 22.11 -2.59
N THR A 422 15.82 21.45 -3.11
CA THR A 422 15.96 20.22 -3.92
C THR A 422 16.74 20.49 -5.19
N LEU A 423 16.41 21.58 -5.90
CA LEU A 423 17.11 22.01 -7.11
C LEU A 423 18.55 22.48 -6.81
N GLU A 424 18.75 23.20 -5.71
CA GLU A 424 20.08 23.59 -5.25
C GLU A 424 20.94 22.37 -4.94
N LEU A 425 20.40 21.39 -4.21
CA LEU A 425 21.08 20.14 -3.89
C LEU A 425 21.34 19.29 -5.13
N LYS A 426 20.44 19.31 -6.12
CA LYS A 426 20.67 18.66 -7.42
C LYS A 426 21.85 19.29 -8.16
N ARG A 427 21.98 20.62 -8.12
CA ARG A 427 23.05 21.38 -8.80
C ARG A 427 24.41 21.31 -8.08
N THR A 428 24.41 21.40 -6.75
CA THR A 428 25.61 21.62 -5.94
C THR A 428 25.99 20.44 -5.03
N GLY A 429 25.07 19.50 -4.81
CA GLY A 429 25.24 18.41 -3.84
C GLY A 429 26.26 17.34 -4.22
N GLY A 430 26.79 17.39 -5.45
CA GLY A 430 27.79 16.47 -5.95
C GLY A 430 27.27 15.04 -6.19
N LYS A 431 28.22 14.17 -6.55
CA LYS A 431 28.01 12.74 -6.83
C LYS A 431 28.90 11.89 -5.93
N SER A 432 28.40 10.73 -5.51
CA SER A 432 29.18 9.71 -4.82
C SER A 432 28.88 8.34 -5.42
N LYS A 433 29.89 7.77 -6.09
CA LYS A 433 29.79 6.42 -6.68
C LYS A 433 29.53 5.35 -5.62
N TRP A 434 30.20 5.46 -4.47
CA TRP A 434 30.01 4.53 -3.35
C TRP A 434 28.60 4.60 -2.76
N ALA A 435 28.06 5.81 -2.56
CA ALA A 435 26.69 5.96 -2.08
C ALA A 435 25.68 5.37 -3.07
N GLY A 436 25.88 5.57 -4.37
CA GLY A 436 25.06 4.98 -5.41
C GLY A 436 25.11 3.44 -5.41
N ILE A 437 26.30 2.85 -5.32
CA ILE A 437 26.47 1.39 -5.24
C ILE A 437 25.79 0.83 -3.98
N ILE A 438 26.02 1.42 -2.81
CA ILE A 438 25.40 0.99 -1.55
C ILE A 438 23.88 1.04 -1.67
N THR A 439 23.34 2.13 -2.23
CA THR A 439 21.90 2.27 -2.48
C THR A 439 21.40 1.10 -3.35
N ILE A 440 22.03 0.85 -4.50
CA ILE A 440 21.60 -0.23 -5.40
C ILE A 440 21.68 -1.60 -4.72
N VAL A 441 22.74 -1.89 -3.97
CA VAL A 441 22.91 -3.16 -3.25
C VAL A 441 21.80 -3.34 -2.21
N ILE A 442 21.56 -2.32 -1.38
CA ILE A 442 20.50 -2.37 -0.36
C ILE A 442 19.13 -2.55 -1.01
N PHE A 443 18.80 -1.76 -2.04
CA PHE A 443 17.49 -1.89 -2.70
C PHE A 443 17.31 -3.20 -3.44
N THR A 444 18.36 -3.71 -4.07
CA THR A 444 18.32 -5.03 -4.72
C THR A 444 18.10 -6.12 -3.69
N PHE A 445 18.81 -6.07 -2.57
CA PHE A 445 18.58 -6.98 -1.44
C PHE A 445 17.15 -6.87 -0.93
N CYS A 446 16.66 -5.66 -0.65
CA CYS A 446 15.31 -5.44 -0.15
C CYS A 446 14.23 -5.91 -1.13
N PHE A 447 14.43 -5.71 -2.43
CA PHE A 447 13.54 -6.18 -3.48
C PHE A 447 13.51 -7.71 -3.57
N VAL A 448 14.67 -8.36 -3.64
CA VAL A 448 14.79 -9.83 -3.71
C VAL A 448 14.23 -10.46 -2.43
N TRP A 449 14.61 -9.94 -1.27
CA TRP A 449 14.11 -10.40 0.01
C TRP A 449 12.59 -10.25 0.08
N SER A 450 12.04 -9.10 -0.30
CA SER A 450 10.59 -8.87 -0.32
C SER A 450 9.88 -9.89 -1.23
N ILE A 451 10.38 -10.16 -2.43
CA ILE A 451 9.76 -11.17 -3.30
C ILE A 451 9.86 -12.56 -2.69
N MET A 452 11.05 -12.93 -2.18
CA MET A 452 11.30 -14.23 -1.59
C MET A 452 10.39 -14.49 -0.39
N THR A 453 10.37 -13.61 0.62
CA THR A 453 9.57 -13.81 1.83
C THR A 453 8.08 -13.87 1.52
N ASN A 454 7.62 -13.08 0.54
CA ASN A 454 6.23 -13.12 0.12
C ASN A 454 5.88 -14.40 -0.64
N LEU A 455 6.71 -14.85 -1.59
CA LEU A 455 6.48 -16.13 -2.27
C LEU A 455 6.45 -17.30 -1.27
N MET A 456 7.31 -17.27 -0.26
CA MET A 456 7.33 -18.29 0.80
C MET A 456 6.01 -18.37 1.58
N THR A 457 5.23 -17.27 1.68
CA THR A 457 3.91 -17.30 2.33
C THR A 457 2.82 -17.98 1.51
N ILE A 458 3.00 -18.12 0.19
CA ILE A 458 2.01 -18.75 -0.70
C ILE A 458 2.11 -20.27 -0.62
N PHE A 459 3.34 -20.81 -0.61
CA PHE A 459 3.53 -22.25 -0.72
C PHE A 459 3.34 -22.93 0.65
N PRO A 460 2.49 -23.97 0.75
CA PRO A 460 2.27 -24.70 2.00
C PRO A 460 3.57 -25.23 2.64
N SER A 461 4.55 -25.60 1.82
CA SER A 461 5.85 -26.12 2.28
C SER A 461 6.74 -25.08 2.97
N THR A 462 6.51 -23.79 2.73
CA THR A 462 7.37 -22.71 3.25
C THR A 462 6.63 -21.70 4.11
N SER A 463 5.29 -21.74 4.14
CA SER A 463 4.45 -20.77 4.85
C SER A 463 4.60 -20.85 6.38
N CYS A 464 4.95 -22.03 6.90
CA CYS A 464 5.20 -22.26 8.32
C CYS A 464 6.53 -21.68 8.82
N LEU A 465 7.47 -21.31 7.93
CA LEU A 465 8.77 -20.79 8.34
C LEU A 465 8.63 -19.44 9.04
N LYS A 466 9.42 -19.22 10.10
CA LYS A 466 9.43 -17.95 10.85
C LYS A 466 9.76 -16.74 9.97
N ILE A 467 10.64 -16.91 8.98
CA ILE A 467 10.98 -15.85 8.02
C ILE A 467 9.81 -15.46 7.11
N ALA A 468 8.87 -16.38 6.86
CA ALA A 468 7.61 -16.12 6.16
C ALA A 468 6.52 -15.59 7.12
N GLY A 469 6.82 -15.44 8.42
CA GLY A 469 5.85 -15.05 9.44
C GLY A 469 4.95 -16.18 9.92
N GLY A 470 5.31 -17.45 9.66
CA GLY A 470 4.71 -18.63 10.25
C GLY A 470 5.21 -18.91 11.67
N THR A 471 4.57 -19.83 12.37
CA THR A 471 4.87 -20.19 13.77
C THR A 471 6.16 -21.02 13.94
N GLY A 472 6.78 -21.43 12.84
CA GLY A 472 7.89 -22.37 12.83
C GLY A 472 7.42 -23.77 12.46
N CYS A 473 7.89 -24.22 11.30
CA CYS A 473 8.33 -25.57 11.03
C CYS A 473 9.87 -25.53 10.99
#